data_AF-A0AA85JL64-F1
#
_entry.id   AF-A0AA85JL64-F1
#
_cell.length_a   1.000
_cell.length_b   1.000
_cell.length_c   1.000
_cell.angle_alpha   90.00
_cell.angle_beta   90.00
_cell.angle_gamma   90.00
#
_symmetry.space_group_name_H-M   'P 1'
#
loop_
_entity.id
_entity.type
_entity.pdbx_description
1 polymer ?
#
loop_
_entity_poly.entity_id
_entity_poly.type
_entity_poly.pdbx_seq_one_letter_code
_entity_poly.pdbx_strand_id
1 'polypeptide(L)'
;MMQEAELSFIPYNTSHVWKPPVKLSDCSSEFLQSSSVDYSILENPFSSKSEPYDPKLEAKLWQGLGILKTDTVENEKPASENPYYLTSIPGLHSKREVKRIRRAERKSKLSNWFDLPKPEVTEEDRDDLELIRLRRAISSDTHVRKADGKSTYFQRGVVVDDPGSFYDRLPRKQRGKTLVDELLANAEIMKVHRKRYAKIARSMAEKRAAIRRREQQRMKRLKVKGKKPQATVVVPE
;
A
#
# COMPACT_ATOMS: atom_id res chain seq x y z
N MET A 1 -11.29 -63.19 -25.70
CA MET A 1 -10.22 -64.15 -25.34
C MET A 1 -8.91 -63.40 -25.49
N MET A 2 -8.47 -62.72 -24.43
CA MET A 2 -7.45 -63.17 -23.47
C MET A 2 -6.13 -63.52 -24.13
N GLN A 3 -5.11 -62.70 -23.85
CA GLN A 3 -3.86 -63.16 -23.24
C GLN A 3 -3.26 -61.97 -22.47
N GLU A 4 -3.41 -62.03 -21.15
CA GLU A 4 -2.82 -61.13 -20.17
C GLU A 4 -1.31 -61.39 -20.12
N ALA A 5 -0.51 -60.32 -20.24
CA ALA A 5 0.94 -60.41 -20.04
C ALA A 5 1.22 -60.43 -18.53
N GLU A 6 1.63 -61.58 -18.03
CA GLU A 6 2.04 -61.76 -16.64
C GLU A 6 3.25 -60.87 -16.31
N LEU A 7 3.04 -59.90 -15.42
CA LEU A 7 4.11 -59.16 -14.77
C LEU A 7 4.75 -60.07 -13.71
N SER A 8 5.96 -60.53 -13.97
CA SER A 8 6.75 -61.30 -13.01
C SER A 8 7.23 -60.40 -11.87
N PHE A 9 6.78 -60.72 -10.66
CA PHE A 9 7.14 -60.05 -9.41
C PHE A 9 8.52 -60.54 -8.95
N ILE A 10 9.52 -59.65 -8.92
CA ILE A 10 10.86 -59.96 -8.39
C ILE A 10 10.82 -59.75 -6.86
N PRO A 11 11.04 -60.79 -6.03
CA PRO A 11 11.00 -60.65 -4.58
C PRO A 11 12.25 -59.91 -4.07
N TYR A 12 12.05 -58.89 -3.24
CA TYR A 12 13.08 -58.00 -2.68
C TYR A 12 13.94 -58.61 -1.55
N ASN A 13 14.08 -59.93 -1.48
CA ASN A 13 14.72 -60.59 -0.32
C ASN A 13 16.19 -60.97 -0.52
N THR A 14 16.85 -60.43 -1.54
CA THR A 14 18.31 -60.52 -1.68
C THR A 14 18.87 -59.12 -1.85
N SER A 15 19.48 -58.58 -0.78
CA SER A 15 20.25 -57.34 -0.87
C SER A 15 21.51 -57.61 -1.70
N HIS A 16 21.43 -57.42 -3.02
CA HIS A 16 22.61 -57.39 -3.86
C HIS A 16 23.39 -56.10 -3.58
N VAL A 17 24.23 -56.13 -2.54
CA VAL A 17 25.25 -55.11 -2.35
C VAL A 17 26.29 -55.32 -3.43
N TRP A 18 26.38 -54.35 -4.35
CA TRP A 18 27.39 -54.34 -5.40
C TRP A 18 28.78 -54.38 -4.77
N LYS A 19 29.62 -55.34 -5.18
CA LYS A 19 31.03 -55.42 -4.77
C LYS A 19 31.90 -54.97 -5.94
N PRO A 20 32.83 -54.01 -5.73
CA PRO A 20 33.75 -53.63 -6.78
C PRO A 20 34.66 -54.82 -7.18
N PRO A 21 35.14 -54.85 -8.42
CA PRO A 21 35.92 -55.97 -8.97
C PRO A 21 37.35 -56.10 -8.38
N VAL A 22 37.73 -55.24 -7.43
CA VAL A 22 39.06 -55.24 -6.78
C VAL A 22 38.86 -55.21 -5.26
N LYS A 23 39.60 -56.07 -4.54
CA LYS A 23 39.66 -56.01 -3.07
C LYS A 23 40.42 -54.75 -2.67
N LEU A 24 39.75 -53.79 -2.03
CA LEU A 24 40.38 -52.55 -1.54
C LEU A 24 41.36 -52.76 -0.36
N SER A 25 41.76 -54.01 -0.08
CA SER A 25 42.76 -54.33 0.94
C SER A 25 44.20 -54.06 0.50
N ASP A 26 44.44 -53.80 -0.78
CA ASP A 26 45.80 -53.76 -1.36
C ASP A 26 46.19 -52.37 -1.89
N CYS A 27 45.46 -51.32 -1.50
CA CYS A 27 46.00 -49.97 -1.55
C CYS A 27 46.80 -49.76 -0.26
N SER A 28 48.11 -50.01 -0.34
CA SER A 28 49.04 -49.85 0.77
C SER A 28 48.82 -48.49 1.46
N SER A 29 48.76 -48.52 2.78
CA SER A 29 48.61 -47.36 3.67
C SER A 29 49.68 -46.27 3.47
N GLU A 30 50.74 -46.58 2.71
CA GLU A 30 51.82 -45.67 2.37
C GLU A 30 51.42 -44.63 1.31
N PHE A 31 50.47 -44.94 0.42
CA PHE A 31 50.03 -43.99 -0.62
C PHE A 31 49.01 -42.94 -0.14
N LEU A 32 48.41 -43.14 1.03
CA LEU A 32 47.49 -42.16 1.65
C LEU A 32 48.19 -41.19 2.60
N GLN A 33 49.44 -41.46 2.97
CA GLN A 33 50.19 -40.64 3.93
C GLN A 33 50.59 -39.26 3.38
N SER A 34 50.50 -39.05 2.06
CA SER A 34 50.86 -37.81 1.35
C SER A 34 49.69 -37.18 0.58
N SER A 35 48.46 -37.48 0.99
CA SER A 35 47.28 -36.88 0.39
C SER A 35 46.80 -35.68 1.23
N SER A 36 46.64 -34.52 0.60
CA SER A 36 46.33 -33.25 1.27
C SER A 36 44.87 -33.10 1.68
N VAL A 37 44.06 -34.13 1.45
CA VAL A 37 42.64 -34.17 1.81
C VAL A 37 42.53 -34.82 3.18
N ASP A 38 41.82 -34.20 4.11
CA ASP A 38 41.65 -34.72 5.46
C ASP A 38 40.63 -35.87 5.45
N TYR A 39 41.12 -37.11 5.30
CA TYR A 39 40.28 -38.31 5.19
C TYR A 39 39.63 -38.74 6.51
N SER A 40 39.92 -38.06 7.63
CA SER A 40 39.23 -38.25 8.93
C SER A 40 37.71 -38.03 8.84
N ILE A 41 37.27 -37.22 7.87
CA ILE A 41 35.85 -36.92 7.62
C ILE A 41 35.12 -38.10 6.94
N LEU A 42 35.88 -39.05 6.37
CA LEU A 42 35.36 -40.25 5.71
C LEU A 42 35.32 -41.47 6.64
N GLU A 43 35.90 -41.37 7.84
CA GLU A 43 35.76 -42.43 8.84
C GLU A 43 34.32 -42.44 9.37
N ASN A 44 33.72 -43.64 9.43
CA ASN A 44 32.37 -43.80 9.95
C ASN A 44 32.35 -43.38 11.43
N PRO A 45 31.62 -42.29 11.80
CA PRO A 45 31.63 -41.76 13.16
C PRO A 45 30.97 -42.69 14.19
N PHE A 46 30.40 -43.80 13.73
CA PHE A 46 29.74 -44.82 14.55
C PHE A 46 30.58 -46.12 14.66
N SER A 47 31.91 -46.02 14.59
CA SER A 47 32.79 -47.13 14.97
C SER A 47 32.57 -47.46 16.46
N SER A 48 32.36 -48.75 16.77
CA SER A 48 31.76 -49.25 18.03
C SER A 48 32.61 -49.12 19.30
N LYS A 49 33.67 -48.31 19.30
CA LYS A 49 34.47 -48.02 20.49
C LYS A 49 34.01 -46.70 21.08
N SER A 50 33.17 -46.74 22.11
CA SER A 50 32.89 -45.57 22.95
C SER A 50 34.20 -45.08 23.57
N GLU A 51 34.52 -43.80 23.43
CA GLU A 51 35.64 -43.20 24.15
C GLU A 51 35.47 -43.39 25.66
N PRO A 52 36.55 -43.67 26.42
CA PRO A 52 36.46 -43.83 27.87
C PRO A 52 35.95 -42.53 28.51
N TYR A 53 34.93 -42.65 29.35
CA TYR A 53 34.31 -41.53 30.04
C TYR A 53 35.31 -40.82 30.97
N ASP A 54 35.67 -39.57 30.63
CA ASP A 54 36.55 -38.74 31.45
C ASP A 54 35.79 -37.49 31.92
N PRO A 55 35.41 -37.39 33.21
CA PRO A 55 34.54 -36.33 33.72
C PRO A 55 35.15 -34.93 33.58
N LYS A 56 36.49 -34.82 33.49
CA LYS A 56 37.18 -33.54 33.27
C LYS A 56 37.05 -33.04 31.84
N LEU A 57 37.13 -33.93 30.85
CA LEU A 57 36.95 -33.59 29.45
C LEU A 57 35.50 -33.23 29.17
N GLU A 58 34.57 -33.98 29.75
CA GLU A 58 33.15 -33.66 29.70
C GLU A 58 32.88 -32.26 30.26
N ALA A 59 33.35 -31.95 31.47
CA ALA A 59 33.17 -30.61 32.06
C ALA A 59 33.77 -29.48 31.19
N LYS A 60 34.90 -29.73 30.53
CA LYS A 60 35.54 -28.79 29.60
C LYS A 60 34.72 -28.60 28.31
N LEU A 61 34.15 -29.68 27.77
CA LEU A 61 33.25 -29.64 26.61
C LEU A 61 31.97 -28.86 26.94
N TRP A 62 31.39 -29.08 28.13
CA TRP A 62 30.23 -28.33 28.60
C TRP A 62 30.52 -26.85 28.87
N GLN A 63 31.71 -26.52 29.37
CA GLN A 63 32.16 -25.13 29.50
C GLN A 63 32.31 -24.44 28.13
N GLY A 64 32.83 -25.16 27.11
CA GLY A 64 32.97 -24.64 25.75
C GLY A 64 31.63 -24.44 25.02
N LEU A 65 30.61 -25.24 25.37
CA LEU A 65 29.26 -25.18 24.79
C LEU A 65 28.35 -24.09 25.38
N GLY A 66 28.89 -23.17 26.19
CA GLY A 66 28.25 -21.88 26.48
C GLY A 66 26.98 -21.93 27.35
N ILE A 67 26.65 -23.07 27.95
CA ILE A 67 25.47 -23.23 28.82
C ILE A 67 25.95 -23.61 30.22
N LEU A 68 26.45 -22.63 30.97
CA LEU A 68 26.17 -22.42 32.40
C LEU A 68 26.94 -21.17 32.87
N LYS A 69 26.23 -20.05 32.99
CA LYS A 69 26.58 -19.00 33.96
C LYS A 69 25.60 -19.16 35.11
N THR A 70 26.05 -19.76 36.21
CA THR A 70 25.46 -19.47 37.51
C THR A 70 26.14 -18.21 37.99
N ASP A 71 25.43 -17.08 37.95
CA ASP A 71 25.43 -16.08 39.02
C ASP A 71 24.39 -15.00 38.70
N THR A 72 23.50 -14.86 39.67
CA THR A 72 22.49 -13.83 39.95
C THR A 72 22.75 -12.45 39.35
N VAL A 73 21.90 -12.01 38.41
CA VAL A 73 21.31 -10.66 38.34
C VAL A 73 19.97 -10.79 37.60
N GLU A 74 18.88 -10.34 38.23
CA GLU A 74 17.57 -10.19 37.58
C GLU A 74 17.68 -9.18 36.44
N ASN A 75 17.47 -9.65 35.21
CA ASN A 75 17.27 -8.78 34.06
C ASN A 75 16.22 -9.44 33.17
N GLU A 76 15.15 -8.70 32.89
CA GLU A 76 13.97 -9.18 32.19
C GLU A 76 14.37 -9.84 30.87
N LYS A 77 14.18 -11.16 30.80
CA LYS A 77 14.45 -11.97 29.62
C LYS A 77 13.39 -11.63 28.57
N PRO A 78 13.72 -11.09 27.38
CA PRO A 78 12.76 -11.08 26.29
C PRO A 78 12.35 -12.52 26.00
N ALA A 79 11.06 -12.72 25.72
CA ALA A 79 10.46 -14.01 25.40
C ALA A 79 11.40 -14.81 24.48
N SER A 80 11.65 -16.07 24.83
CA SER A 80 12.54 -16.97 24.10
C SER A 80 12.20 -17.02 22.61
N GLU A 81 12.95 -16.28 21.81
CA GLU A 81 12.92 -16.36 20.36
C GLU A 81 13.66 -17.61 19.92
N ASN A 82 12.94 -18.72 19.86
CA ASN A 82 13.40 -19.93 19.21
C ASN A 82 13.75 -19.59 17.73
N PRO A 83 15.01 -19.73 17.29
CA PRO A 83 15.45 -19.29 15.96
C PRO A 83 14.82 -20.09 14.81
N TYR A 84 14.21 -21.23 15.13
CA TYR A 84 13.53 -22.10 14.17
C TYR A 84 12.17 -21.58 13.68
N TYR A 85 11.55 -20.61 14.36
CA TYR A 85 10.22 -20.10 13.99
C TYR A 85 10.25 -18.65 13.49
N LEU A 86 11.42 -17.99 13.44
CA LEU A 86 11.56 -16.66 12.83
C LEU A 86 11.49 -16.71 11.30
N THR A 87 11.73 -17.87 10.70
CA THR A 87 11.48 -18.11 9.27
C THR A 87 10.06 -18.62 9.09
N SER A 88 9.05 -17.81 9.40
CA SER A 88 7.68 -18.13 9.00
C SER A 88 7.64 -18.15 7.48
N ILE A 89 7.74 -19.34 6.90
CA ILE A 89 7.48 -19.58 5.48
C ILE A 89 6.13 -18.92 5.21
N PRO A 90 6.02 -17.94 4.30
CA PRO A 90 4.76 -17.27 4.06
C PRO A 90 3.71 -18.35 3.75
N GLY A 91 2.58 -18.30 4.47
CA GLY A 91 1.52 -19.28 4.33
C GLY A 91 1.17 -19.46 2.85
N LEU A 92 1.07 -20.72 2.41
CA LEU A 92 0.87 -21.03 0.99
C LEU A 92 -0.47 -20.45 0.52
N HIS A 93 -0.42 -19.31 -0.19
CA HIS A 93 -1.63 -18.66 -0.68
C HIS A 93 -2.33 -19.54 -1.72
N SER A 94 -3.65 -19.64 -1.62
CA SER A 94 -4.45 -20.33 -2.64
C SER A 94 -4.25 -19.67 -4.02
N LYS A 95 -4.40 -20.44 -5.11
CA LYS A 95 -4.30 -19.90 -6.49
C LYS A 95 -5.21 -18.68 -6.72
N ARG A 96 -6.39 -18.67 -6.08
CA ARG A 96 -7.35 -17.56 -6.15
C ARG A 96 -6.83 -16.31 -5.41
N GLU A 97 -6.23 -16.50 -4.24
CA GLU A 97 -5.64 -15.42 -3.45
C GLU A 97 -4.44 -14.78 -4.16
N VAL A 98 -3.52 -15.58 -4.70
CA VAL A 98 -2.40 -15.08 -5.50
C VAL A 98 -2.90 -14.24 -6.69
N LYS A 99 -3.97 -14.68 -7.37
CA LYS A 99 -4.59 -13.93 -8.47
C LYS A 99 -5.22 -12.61 -7.99
N ARG A 100 -5.77 -12.56 -6.78
CA ARG A 100 -6.32 -11.35 -6.16
C ARG A 100 -5.21 -10.36 -5.82
N ILE A 101 -4.14 -10.81 -5.17
CA ILE A 101 -2.98 -10.00 -4.81
C ILE A 101 -2.37 -9.37 -6.06
N ARG A 102 -2.08 -10.17 -7.10
CA ARG A 102 -1.56 -9.67 -8.39
C ARG A 102 -2.47 -8.64 -9.06
N ARG A 103 -3.79 -8.78 -8.93
CA ARG A 103 -4.74 -7.78 -9.46
C ARG A 103 -4.74 -6.50 -8.63
N ALA A 104 -4.58 -6.59 -7.32
CA ALA A 104 -4.47 -5.43 -6.44
C ALA A 104 -3.17 -4.66 -6.71
N GLU A 105 -2.04 -5.36 -6.83
CA GLU A 105 -0.74 -4.79 -7.20
C GLU A 105 -0.83 -4.03 -8.54
N ARG A 106 -1.40 -4.64 -9.58
CA ARG A 106 -1.61 -3.96 -10.88
C ARG A 106 -2.56 -2.77 -10.83
N LYS A 107 -3.47 -2.71 -9.86
CA LYS A 107 -4.38 -1.57 -9.65
C LYS A 107 -3.77 -0.49 -8.76
N SER A 108 -2.73 -0.83 -8.00
CA SER A 108 -2.06 0.10 -7.10
C SER A 108 -1.10 1.03 -7.84
N LYS A 109 -0.56 0.59 -8.99
CA LYS A 109 0.43 1.32 -9.79
C LYS A 109 0.02 1.35 -11.25
N LEU A 110 0.30 2.46 -11.93
CA LEU A 110 0.06 2.58 -13.36
C LEU A 110 1.31 2.13 -14.13
N SER A 111 1.33 0.88 -14.58
CA SER A 111 2.50 0.25 -15.22
C SER A 111 3.00 1.00 -16.46
N ASN A 112 2.08 1.56 -17.24
CA ASN A 112 2.41 2.26 -18.49
C ASN A 112 2.97 3.68 -18.23
N TRP A 113 3.01 4.13 -16.98
CA TRP A 113 3.46 5.46 -16.59
C TRP A 113 4.34 5.37 -15.34
N PHE A 114 5.54 4.80 -15.50
CA PHE A 114 6.59 4.72 -14.48
C PHE A 114 6.08 4.32 -13.09
N ASP A 115 5.14 3.38 -13.03
CA ASP A 115 4.53 2.89 -11.80
C ASP A 115 3.88 3.98 -10.92
N LEU A 116 3.22 4.97 -11.53
CA LEU A 116 2.53 6.03 -10.79
C LEU A 116 1.55 5.44 -9.77
N PRO A 117 1.72 5.76 -8.47
CA PRO A 117 0.91 5.17 -7.43
C PRO A 117 -0.53 5.67 -7.49
N LYS A 118 -1.43 4.86 -6.95
CA LYS A 118 -2.81 5.24 -6.68
C LYS A 118 -2.92 5.72 -5.23
N PRO A 119 -2.93 7.04 -4.98
CA PRO A 119 -3.06 7.56 -3.63
C PRO A 119 -4.46 7.33 -3.06
N GLU A 120 -4.53 7.18 -1.74
CA GLU A 120 -5.76 7.30 -0.98
C GLU A 120 -6.13 8.78 -0.88
N VAL A 121 -7.32 9.13 -1.34
CA VAL A 121 -7.72 10.53 -1.47
C VAL A 121 -8.03 11.11 -0.08
N THR A 122 -7.11 11.93 0.44
CA THR A 122 -7.30 12.70 1.68
C THR A 122 -8.27 13.87 1.47
N GLU A 123 -8.68 14.55 2.54
CA GLU A 123 -9.57 15.73 2.42
C GLU A 123 -8.87 16.90 1.71
N GLU A 124 -7.61 17.17 2.05
CA GLU A 124 -6.77 18.19 1.39
C GLU A 124 -6.62 17.90 -0.11
N ASP A 125 -6.47 16.63 -0.49
CA ASP A 125 -6.41 16.24 -1.91
C ASP A 125 -7.72 16.51 -2.63
N ARG A 126 -8.87 16.35 -1.96
CA ARG A 126 -10.18 16.62 -2.59
C ARG A 126 -10.30 18.10 -2.91
N ASP A 127 -9.96 18.95 -1.95
CA ASP A 127 -10.05 20.40 -2.11
C ASP A 127 -9.12 20.89 -3.23
N ASP A 128 -7.88 20.40 -3.26
CA ASP A 128 -6.92 20.69 -4.34
C ASP A 128 -7.41 20.20 -5.71
N LEU A 129 -7.95 18.98 -5.79
CA LEU A 129 -8.48 18.42 -7.05
C LEU A 129 -9.73 19.17 -7.52
N GLU A 130 -10.59 19.62 -6.60
CA GLU A 130 -11.73 20.49 -6.92
C GLU A 130 -11.26 21.86 -7.41
N LEU A 131 -10.25 22.43 -6.77
CA LEU A 131 -9.65 23.68 -7.22
C LEU A 131 -9.12 23.57 -8.66
N ILE A 132 -8.38 22.50 -8.98
CA ILE A 132 -7.86 22.24 -10.32
C ILE A 132 -8.99 22.08 -11.36
N ARG A 133 -10.11 21.46 -10.97
CA ARG A 133 -11.30 21.35 -11.85
C ARG A 133 -11.95 22.71 -12.09
N LEU A 134 -11.99 23.56 -11.06
CA LEU A 134 -12.61 24.88 -11.08
C LEU A 134 -11.65 26.01 -11.48
N ARG A 135 -10.42 25.70 -11.91
CA ARG A 135 -9.39 26.69 -12.30
C ARG A 135 -9.88 27.82 -13.20
N ARG A 136 -10.84 27.55 -14.09
CA ARG A 136 -11.46 28.55 -14.99
C ARG A 136 -12.22 29.65 -14.24
N ALA A 137 -12.67 29.39 -13.02
CA ALA A 137 -13.41 30.34 -12.20
C ALA A 137 -12.50 31.25 -11.34
N ILE A 138 -11.22 30.86 -11.17
CA ILE A 138 -10.25 31.55 -10.30
C ILE A 138 -9.83 32.88 -10.93
N SER A 139 -9.28 32.84 -12.14
CA SER A 139 -8.86 34.03 -12.88
C SER A 139 -9.82 34.32 -14.04
N SER A 140 -10.12 35.60 -14.27
CA SER A 140 -10.83 36.03 -15.48
C SER A 140 -9.94 36.07 -16.72
N ASP A 141 -8.64 36.23 -16.51
CA ASP A 141 -7.72 36.68 -17.55
C ASP A 141 -7.22 35.49 -18.38
N THR A 142 -7.05 34.34 -17.73
CA THR A 142 -6.57 33.13 -18.37
C THR A 142 -7.73 32.20 -18.75
N HIS A 143 -7.96 32.06 -20.05
CA HIS A 143 -8.95 31.13 -20.58
C HIS A 143 -8.35 29.72 -20.71
N VAL A 144 -8.59 28.89 -19.70
CA VAL A 144 -8.14 27.50 -19.67
C VAL A 144 -9.21 26.53 -20.19
N ARG A 145 -8.79 25.44 -20.83
CA ARG A 145 -9.68 24.36 -21.25
C ARG A 145 -10.38 23.75 -20.04
N LYS A 146 -11.61 23.27 -20.22
CA LYS A 146 -12.37 22.57 -19.18
C LYS A 146 -11.59 21.31 -18.75
N ALA A 147 -11.64 20.97 -17.46
CA ALA A 147 -11.01 19.75 -16.98
C ALA A 147 -11.74 18.51 -17.49
N ASP A 148 -10.96 17.51 -17.91
CA ASP A 148 -11.46 16.22 -18.36
C ASP A 148 -11.60 15.28 -17.15
N GLY A 149 -12.83 14.87 -16.85
CA GLY A 149 -13.15 13.78 -15.93
C GLY A 149 -12.53 13.80 -14.52
N LYS A 150 -12.58 12.65 -13.84
CA LYS A 150 -11.91 12.40 -12.56
C LYS A 150 -10.69 11.51 -12.84
N SER A 151 -9.49 11.97 -12.50
CA SER A 151 -8.27 11.16 -12.53
C SER A 151 -8.24 10.18 -11.36
N THR A 152 -7.84 8.94 -11.62
CA THR A 152 -7.77 7.86 -10.61
C THR A 152 -6.39 7.70 -9.98
N TYR A 153 -5.33 8.06 -10.71
CA TYR A 153 -3.94 8.05 -10.27
C TYR A 153 -3.42 9.49 -10.32
N PHE A 154 -2.73 9.93 -9.28
CA PHE A 154 -2.12 11.25 -9.21
C PHE A 154 -1.00 11.27 -8.18
N GLN A 155 -0.15 12.28 -8.26
CA GLN A 155 0.88 12.55 -7.27
C GLN A 155 0.93 14.06 -7.04
N ARG A 156 1.08 14.46 -5.77
CA ARG A 156 1.34 15.85 -5.40
C ARG A 156 2.85 16.07 -5.43
N GLY A 157 3.30 17.08 -6.14
CA GLY A 157 4.70 17.48 -6.23
C GLY A 157 4.84 18.99 -6.06
N VAL A 158 6.05 19.44 -5.72
CA VAL A 158 6.40 20.85 -5.59
C VAL A 158 7.35 21.22 -6.72
N VAL A 159 7.13 22.37 -7.35
CA VAL A 159 8.02 22.89 -8.39
C VAL A 159 9.35 23.28 -7.75
N VAL A 160 10.46 22.75 -8.27
CA VAL A 160 11.81 23.13 -7.85
C VAL A 160 12.22 24.37 -8.65
N ASP A 161 12.69 25.39 -7.95
CA ASP A 161 13.10 26.65 -8.59
C ASP A 161 14.35 26.46 -9.45
N ASP A 162 14.39 27.14 -10.59
CA ASP A 162 15.58 27.20 -11.43
C ASP A 162 16.64 28.13 -10.79
N PRO A 163 17.94 27.76 -10.79
CA PRO A 163 19.00 28.61 -10.24
C PRO A 163 19.17 29.95 -10.98
N GLY A 164 18.73 30.07 -12.24
CA GLY A 164 18.91 31.28 -13.05
C GLY A 164 17.86 32.37 -12.82
N SER A 165 16.67 32.03 -12.33
CA SER A 165 15.52 32.95 -12.20
C SER A 165 15.22 33.34 -10.74
N PHE A 166 16.17 34.03 -10.10
CA PHE A 166 16.04 34.40 -8.68
C PHE A 166 14.84 35.30 -8.38
N TYR A 167 14.51 36.24 -9.27
CA TYR A 167 13.47 37.24 -9.02
C TYR A 167 12.06 36.77 -9.38
N ASP A 168 11.95 35.79 -10.29
CA ASP A 168 10.65 35.27 -10.72
C ASP A 168 10.10 34.20 -9.77
N ARG A 169 10.93 33.66 -8.89
CA ARG A 169 10.55 32.58 -7.97
C ARG A 169 9.73 33.08 -6.78
N LEU A 170 8.86 32.21 -6.26
CA LEU A 170 8.03 32.53 -5.11
C LEU A 170 8.86 32.63 -3.82
N PRO A 171 8.77 33.71 -3.02
CA PRO A 171 9.46 33.79 -1.74
C PRO A 171 8.93 32.74 -0.75
N ARG A 172 9.78 32.30 0.18
CA ARG A 172 9.46 31.23 1.15
C ARG A 172 8.16 31.47 1.92
N LYS A 173 7.81 32.73 2.22
CA LYS A 173 6.61 33.09 2.98
C LYS A 173 5.31 32.87 2.22
N GLN A 174 5.35 32.87 0.88
CA GLN A 174 4.19 32.69 0.03
C GLN A 174 3.99 31.23 -0.40
N ARG A 175 4.96 30.35 -0.13
CA ARG A 175 4.87 28.91 -0.44
C ARG A 175 3.96 28.26 0.59
N GLY A 176 2.83 27.74 0.13
CA GLY A 176 1.87 27.01 0.96
C GLY A 176 2.17 25.52 1.01
N LYS A 177 1.42 24.79 1.83
CA LYS A 177 1.48 23.32 1.83
C LYS A 177 0.61 22.71 0.73
N THR A 178 -0.53 23.35 0.45
CA THR A 178 -1.53 22.92 -0.54
C THR A 178 -1.86 24.06 -1.50
N LEU A 179 -2.47 23.75 -2.63
CA LEU A 179 -2.83 24.76 -3.64
C LEU A 179 -3.91 25.70 -3.10
N VAL A 180 -4.83 25.18 -2.30
CA VAL A 180 -5.88 25.97 -1.65
C VAL A 180 -5.30 26.95 -0.62
N ASP A 181 -4.30 26.54 0.14
CA ASP A 181 -3.62 27.40 1.12
C ASP A 181 -2.94 28.60 0.43
N GLU A 182 -2.22 28.35 -0.66
CA GLU A 182 -1.62 29.41 -1.49
C GLU A 182 -2.68 30.36 -2.06
N LEU A 183 -3.82 29.83 -2.51
CA LEU A 183 -4.93 30.64 -3.01
C LEU A 183 -5.48 31.57 -1.92
N LEU A 184 -5.67 31.06 -0.71
CA LEU A 184 -6.22 31.81 0.42
C LEU A 184 -5.25 32.87 0.94
N ALA A 185 -3.95 32.61 0.91
CA ALA A 185 -2.91 33.57 1.27
C ALA A 185 -2.89 34.80 0.33
N ASN A 186 -3.33 34.64 -0.92
CA ASN A 186 -3.33 35.71 -1.92
C ASN A 186 -4.49 36.70 -1.73
N ALA A 187 -4.21 37.83 -1.07
CA ALA A 187 -5.20 38.86 -0.74
C ALA A 187 -5.91 39.47 -1.96
N GLU A 188 -5.20 39.62 -3.09
CA GLU A 188 -5.74 40.21 -4.32
C GLU A 188 -6.82 39.31 -4.94
N ILE A 189 -6.52 38.01 -5.07
CA ILE A 189 -7.45 37.00 -5.55
C ILE A 189 -8.68 36.99 -4.63
N MET A 190 -8.46 36.93 -3.31
CA MET A 190 -9.56 36.94 -2.33
C MET A 190 -10.44 38.20 -2.43
N LYS A 191 -9.87 39.37 -2.70
CA LYS A 191 -10.63 40.61 -2.91
C LYS A 191 -11.54 40.51 -4.15
N VAL A 192 -11.04 39.98 -5.25
CA VAL A 192 -11.83 39.78 -6.48
C VAL A 192 -12.95 38.76 -6.25
N HIS A 193 -12.63 37.62 -5.64
CA HIS A 193 -13.60 36.57 -5.33
C HIS A 193 -14.72 37.05 -4.40
N ARG A 194 -14.39 37.78 -3.32
CA ARG A 194 -15.39 38.35 -2.40
C ARG A 194 -16.35 39.29 -3.12
N LYS A 195 -15.83 40.18 -3.98
CA LYS A 195 -16.67 41.09 -4.79
C LYS A 195 -17.60 40.31 -5.73
N ARG A 196 -17.07 39.31 -6.43
CA ARG A 196 -17.84 38.47 -7.36
C ARG A 196 -18.92 37.67 -6.64
N TYR A 197 -18.57 37.06 -5.51
CA TYR A 197 -19.50 36.31 -4.67
C TYR A 197 -20.63 37.20 -4.17
N ALA A 198 -20.33 38.39 -3.64
CA ALA A 198 -21.35 39.33 -3.18
C ALA A 198 -22.32 39.74 -4.30
N LYS A 199 -21.82 39.95 -5.52
CA LYS A 199 -22.67 40.22 -6.70
C LYS A 199 -23.59 39.04 -7.03
N ILE A 200 -23.06 37.82 -7.03
CA ILE A 200 -23.84 36.60 -7.28
C ILE A 200 -24.90 36.41 -6.20
N ALA A 201 -24.52 36.54 -4.92
CA ALA A 201 -25.43 36.39 -3.79
C ALA A 201 -26.60 37.38 -3.86
N ARG A 202 -26.32 38.67 -4.15
CA ARG A 202 -27.37 39.68 -4.36
C ARG A 202 -28.30 39.31 -5.51
N SER A 203 -27.74 38.93 -6.67
CA SER A 203 -28.54 38.52 -7.83
C SER A 203 -29.43 37.30 -7.53
N MET A 204 -28.90 36.31 -6.82
CA MET A 204 -29.67 35.13 -6.41
C MET A 204 -30.79 35.50 -5.41
N ALA A 205 -30.50 36.38 -4.44
CA ALA A 205 -31.49 36.85 -3.48
C ALA A 205 -32.63 37.63 -4.16
N GLU A 206 -32.30 38.49 -5.11
CA GLU A 206 -33.26 39.26 -5.90
C GLU A 206 -34.16 38.32 -6.73
N LYS A 207 -33.58 37.34 -7.43
CA LYS A 207 -34.33 36.32 -8.17
C LYS A 207 -35.30 35.56 -7.26
N ARG A 208 -34.84 35.13 -6.09
CA ARG A 208 -35.70 34.44 -5.09
C ARG A 208 -36.82 35.35 -4.57
N ALA A 209 -36.56 36.64 -4.37
CA ALA A 209 -37.57 37.60 -3.95
C ALA A 209 -38.60 37.86 -5.06
N ALA A 210 -38.16 37.97 -6.31
CA ALA A 210 -39.05 38.16 -7.47
C ALA A 210 -40.00 36.97 -7.66
N ILE A 211 -39.51 35.74 -7.53
CA ILE A 211 -40.33 34.52 -7.59
C ILE A 211 -41.42 34.54 -6.49
N ARG A 212 -41.02 34.80 -5.24
CA ARG A 212 -41.97 34.91 -4.12
C ARG A 212 -43.03 35.99 -4.34
N ARG A 213 -42.64 37.17 -4.83
CA ARG A 213 -43.59 38.26 -5.15
C ARG A 213 -44.60 37.82 -6.22
N ARG A 214 -44.14 37.13 -7.26
CA ARG A 214 -45.01 36.62 -8.34
C ARG A 214 -46.00 35.58 -7.83
N GLU A 215 -45.56 34.66 -6.98
CA GLU A 215 -46.42 33.67 -6.33
C GLU A 215 -47.48 34.33 -5.44
N GLN A 216 -47.08 35.30 -4.61
CA GLN A 216 -48.01 36.06 -3.77
C GLN A 216 -49.05 36.82 -4.62
N GLN A 217 -48.64 37.45 -5.71
CA GLN A 217 -49.56 38.12 -6.63
C GLN A 217 -50.53 37.13 -7.29
N ARG A 218 -50.06 35.94 -7.67
CA ARG A 218 -50.91 34.87 -8.22
C ARG A 218 -51.95 34.41 -7.19
N MET A 219 -51.54 34.16 -5.94
CA MET A 219 -52.45 33.76 -4.87
C MET A 219 -53.50 34.83 -4.56
N LYS A 220 -53.10 36.12 -4.55
CA LYS A 220 -54.04 37.24 -4.40
C LYS A 220 -55.08 37.27 -5.52
N ARG A 221 -54.65 37.10 -6.79
CA ARG A 221 -55.56 37.06 -7.95
C ARG A 221 -56.57 35.91 -7.85
N LEU A 222 -56.12 34.72 -7.45
CA LEU A 222 -57.01 33.57 -7.25
C LEU A 222 -58.03 33.81 -6.14
N LYS A 223 -57.61 34.40 -5.01
CA LYS A 223 -58.50 34.74 -3.90
C LYS A 223 -59.55 35.79 -4.27
N VAL A 224 -59.16 36.78 -5.08
CA VAL A 224 -60.11 37.79 -5.61
C VAL A 224 -61.12 37.14 -6.56
N LYS A 225 -60.69 36.26 -7.47
CA LYS A 225 -61.57 35.56 -8.42
C LYS A 225 -62.60 34.65 -7.73
N GLY A 226 -62.29 34.09 -6.56
CA GLY A 226 -63.21 33.26 -5.79
C GLY A 226 -64.26 34.02 -4.97
N LYS A 227 -64.10 35.33 -4.76
CA LYS A 227 -65.12 36.15 -4.08
C LYS A 227 -66.16 36.62 -5.11
N LYS A 228 -67.31 35.92 -5.18
CA LYS A 228 -68.48 36.45 -5.89
C LYS A 228 -68.91 37.75 -5.19
N PRO A 229 -69.09 38.87 -5.92
CA PRO A 229 -69.62 40.09 -5.30
C PRO A 229 -71.03 39.78 -4.80
N GLN A 230 -71.27 39.97 -3.50
CA GLN A 230 -72.63 40.02 -2.96
C GLN A 230 -73.28 41.26 -3.58
N ALA A 231 -74.32 41.08 -4.39
CA ALA A 231 -75.04 42.20 -4.99
C ALA A 231 -75.77 42.94 -3.87
N THR A 232 -75.23 44.10 -3.48
CA THR A 232 -75.94 45.03 -2.61
C THR A 232 -77.08 45.64 -3.40
N VAL A 233 -78.29 45.13 -3.20
CA VAL A 233 -79.52 45.73 -3.73
C VAL A 233 -79.76 47.00 -2.92
N VAL A 234 -79.55 48.16 -3.56
CA VAL A 234 -79.89 49.45 -2.96
C VAL A 234 -81.39 49.63 -3.13
N VAL A 235 -82.12 49.63 -2.02
CA VAL A 235 -83.55 49.96 -1.99
C VAL A 235 -83.66 51.49 -1.95
N PRO A 236 -84.30 52.14 -2.93
CA PRO A 236 -84.50 53.58 -2.90
C PRO A 236 -85.65 53.94 -1.93
N GLU A 237 -85.46 55.02 -1.15
CA GLU A 237 -86.47 55.62 -0.28
C GLU A 237 -87.56 56.37 -1.06
#